data_AF-A0A2W7A278-F1
#
_entry.id   AF-A0A2W7A278-F1
#
_cell.length_a   1.000
_cell.length_b   1.000
_cell.length_c   1.000
_cell.angle_alpha   90.00
_cell.angle_beta   90.00
_cell.angle_gamma   90.00
#
_symmetry.space_group_name_H-M   'P 1'
#
loop_
_entity.id
_entity.type
_entity.pdbx_description
1 polymer ?
#
loop_
_entity_poly.entity_id
_entity_poly.type
_entity_poly.pdbx_seq_one_letter_code
_entity_poly.pdbx_strand_id
1 'polypeptide(L)' 'MADSLSSLIRAVEAADSSKSLQEAVQNLAAARLEGAIPTLIAALSYNNPGAAVAAVDGLIQLGEA' A
#
# COMPACT_ATOMS: atom_id res chain seq x y z
N MET A 1 -11.51 16.90 1.28
CA MET A 1 -10.42 16.07 1.83
C MET A 1 -10.05 15.03 0.79
N ALA A 2 -9.36 15.44 -0.28
CA ALA A 2 -8.97 14.56 -1.38
C ALA A 2 -7.50 14.09 -1.26
N ASP A 3 -6.88 14.35 -0.11
CA ASP A 3 -5.43 14.22 0.10
C ASP A 3 -4.98 12.88 0.69
N SER A 4 -5.88 12.05 1.20
CA SER A 4 -5.46 10.81 1.89
C SER A 4 -4.87 9.78 0.93
N LEU A 5 -5.45 9.59 -0.26
CA LEU A 5 -4.96 8.60 -1.23
C LEU A 5 -3.57 8.99 -1.78
N SER A 6 -3.46 10.19 -2.32
CA SER A 6 -2.23 10.72 -2.91
C SER A 6 -1.10 10.80 -1.89
N SER A 7 -1.40 11.18 -0.64
CA SER A 7 -0.40 11.19 0.44
C SER A 7 0.08 9.79 0.80
N LEU A 8 -0.82 8.80 0.83
CA LEU A 8 -0.47 7.41 1.12
C LEU A 8 0.35 6.78 -0.02
N ILE A 9 -0.03 7.01 -1.27
CA ILE A 9 0.76 6.56 -2.44
C ILE A 9 2.16 7.17 -2.39
N ARG A 10 2.25 8.48 -2.13
CA ARG A 10 3.54 9.16 -2.05
C ARG A 10 4.40 8.66 -0.89
N ALA A 11 3.79 8.24 0.23
CA ALA A 11 4.52 7.61 1.33
C ALA A 11 5.13 6.26 0.93
N VAL A 12 4.44 5.48 0.09
CA VAL A 12 4.97 4.22 -0.46
C VAL A 12 6.13 4.50 -1.42
N GLU A 13 6.00 5.49 -2.29
CA GLU A 13 7.05 5.86 -3.25
C GLU A 13 8.29 6.50 -2.59
N ALA A 14 8.09 7.28 -1.52
CA ALA A 14 9.16 7.96 -0.79
C ALA A 14 9.82 7.08 0.28
N ALA A 15 9.34 5.86 0.50
CA ALA A 15 9.90 4.97 1.49
C ALA A 15 11.34 4.57 1.14
N ASP A 16 12.30 5.00 1.94
CA ASP A 16 13.73 4.80 1.74
C ASP A 16 14.26 3.48 2.34
N SER A 17 13.44 2.81 3.13
CA SER A 17 13.82 1.66 3.95
C SER A 17 12.75 0.57 3.91
N SER A 18 13.14 -0.71 4.01
CA SER A 18 12.20 -1.83 4.00
C SER A 18 11.11 -1.69 5.08
N LYS A 19 11.47 -1.21 6.26
CA LYS A 19 10.49 -0.97 7.33
C LYS A 19 9.50 0.13 6.96
N SER A 20 9.98 1.29 6.50
CA SER A 20 9.13 2.41 6.08
C SER A 20 8.20 2.03 4.92
N LEU A 21 8.69 1.22 3.98
CA LEU A 21 7.90 0.74 2.85
C LEU A 21 6.77 -0.18 3.30
N GLN A 22 7.07 -1.11 4.21
CA GLN A 22 6.06 -1.97 4.80
C GLN A 22 4.99 -1.17 5.55
N GLU A 23 5.40 -0.19 6.37
CA GLU A 23 4.47 0.67 7.11
C GLU A 23 3.60 1.52 6.17
N ALA A 24 4.18 2.09 5.11
CA ALA A 24 3.45 2.88 4.13
C ALA A 24 2.43 2.04 3.35
N VAL A 25 2.81 0.83 2.92
CA VAL A 25 1.90 -0.09 2.21
C VAL A 25 0.78 -0.57 3.13
N GLN A 26 1.08 -0.81 4.41
CA GLN A 26 0.07 -1.19 5.41
C GLN A 26 -0.95 -0.07 5.64
N ASN A 27 -0.50 1.18 5.73
CA ASN A 27 -1.39 2.33 5.84
C ASN A 27 -2.25 2.52 4.59
N LEU A 28 -1.66 2.31 3.41
CA LEU A 28 -2.37 2.38 2.13
C LEU A 28 -3.44 1.28 2.02
N ALA A 29 -3.12 0.05 2.41
CA ALA A 29 -4.04 -1.08 2.46
C ALA A 29 -5.20 -0.83 3.46
N ALA A 30 -4.88 -0.32 4.65
CA ALA A 30 -5.87 -0.02 5.69
C ALA A 30 -6.87 1.07 5.29
N ALA A 31 -6.48 1.97 4.37
CA ALA A 31 -7.38 3.00 3.86
C ALA A 31 -8.51 2.44 2.98
N ARG A 32 -8.38 1.19 2.46
CA ARG A 32 -9.37 0.51 1.62
C ARG A 32 -9.91 1.39 0.48
N LEU A 33 -8.99 2.06 -0.21
CA LEU A 33 -9.33 2.91 -1.35
C LEU A 33 -9.11 2.13 -2.64
N GLU A 34 -10.13 2.05 -3.51
CA GLU A 34 -10.01 1.38 -4.80
C GLU A 34 -8.90 1.99 -5.68
N GLY A 35 -8.69 3.31 -5.57
CA GLY A 35 -7.59 3.99 -6.25
C GLY A 35 -6.19 3.58 -5.77
N ALA A 36 -6.07 2.87 -4.64
CA ALA A 36 -4.79 2.34 -4.14
C ALA A 36 -4.39 1.01 -4.79
N ILE A 37 -5.32 0.28 -5.41
CA ILE A 37 -5.09 -1.03 -6.05
C ILE A 37 -3.82 -1.07 -6.92
N PRO A 38 -3.60 -0.16 -7.89
CA PRO A 38 -2.39 -0.20 -8.71
C PRO A 38 -1.10 -0.08 -7.89
N THR A 39 -1.12 0.73 -6.82
CA THR A 39 0.03 0.93 -5.94
C THR A 39 0.28 -0.29 -5.04
N LEU A 40 -0.79 -0.94 -4.56
CA LEU A 40 -0.69 -2.20 -3.81
C LEU A 40 -0.14 -3.32 -4.69
N ILE A 41 -0.56 -3.41 -5.95
CA ILE A 41 0.00 -4.38 -6.92
C ILE A 41 1.48 -4.10 -7.18
N ALA A 42 1.86 -2.83 -7.39
CA ALA A 42 3.26 -2.44 -7.55
C ALA A 42 4.10 -2.82 -6.32
N ALA A 43 3.51 -2.75 -5.11
CA ALA A 43 4.18 -3.10 -3.88
C ALA A 43 4.58 -4.58 -3.78
N LEU A 44 3.91 -5.47 -4.52
CA LEU A 44 4.29 -6.89 -4.63
C LEU A 44 5.62 -7.09 -5.36
N SER A 45 6.00 -6.15 -6.22
CA SER A 45 7.26 -6.19 -6.95
C SER A 45 8.42 -5.60 -6.18
N TYR A 46 8.17 -4.93 -5.04
CA TYR A 46 9.25 -4.51 -4.16
C TYR A 46 9.86 -5.73 -3.50
N ASN A 47 11.19 -5.75 -3.35
CA ASN A 47 11.92 -6.83 -2.66
C ASN A 47 11.74 -6.72 -1.13
N ASN A 48 10.49 -6.73 -0.68
CA ASN A 48 10.07 -6.53 0.68
C ASN A 48 8.90 -7.47 1.02
N PRO A 49 9.20 -8.62 1.66
CA PRO A 49 8.18 -9.61 2.03
C PRO A 49 7.07 -9.03 2.93
N GLY A 50 7.42 -8.14 3.86
CA GLY A 50 6.45 -7.51 4.77
C GLY A 50 5.48 -6.59 4.04
N ALA A 51 5.97 -5.81 3.09
CA ALA A 51 5.14 -4.97 2.22
C ALA A 51 4.24 -5.82 1.31
N ALA A 52 4.77 -6.91 0.75
CA ALA A 52 3.99 -7.80 -0.11
C ALA A 52 2.80 -8.42 0.64
N VAL A 53 3.02 -8.90 1.87
CA VAL A 53 1.93 -9.44 2.71
C VAL A 53 0.87 -8.37 3.00
N ALA A 54 1.28 -7.15 3.38
CA ALA A 54 0.35 -6.05 3.65
C ALA A 54 -0.44 -5.65 2.40
N ALA A 55 0.19 -5.65 1.23
CA ALA A 55 -0.47 -5.34 -0.04
C ALA A 55 -1.51 -6.39 -0.44
N VAL A 56 -1.16 -7.67 -0.34
CA VAL A 56 -2.10 -8.78 -0.62
C VAL A 56 -3.30 -8.72 0.32
N ASP A 57 -3.07 -8.50 1.61
CA ASP A 57 -4.15 -8.40 2.61
C ASP A 57 -5.10 -7.23 2.28
N GLY A 58 -4.56 -6.07 1.91
CA GLY A 58 -5.36 -4.93 1.44
C GLY A 58 -6.17 -5.21 0.18
N LEU A 59 -5.58 -5.91 -0.80
CA LEU A 59 -6.26 -6.29 -2.04
C LEU A 59 -7.41 -7.28 -1.78
N ILE A 60 -7.21 -8.25 -0.87
CA ILE A 60 -8.27 -9.18 -0.45
C ILE A 60 -9.42 -8.41 0.20
N GLN A 61 -9.13 -7.49 1.13
CA GLN A 61 -10.14 -6.68 1.80
C GLN A 61 -10.94 -5.78 0.83
N LEU A 62 -10.32 -5.34 -0.26
CA LEU A 62 -10.98 -4.56 -1.32
C LEU A 62 -11.83 -5.44 -2.25
N GLY A 63 -11.42 -6.68 -2.51
CA GLY A 63 -12.14 -7.61 -3.38
C GLY A 63 -13.36 -8.27 -2.73
N GLU A 64 -13.42 -8.31 -1.39
CA GLU A 64 -14.56 -8.84 -0.62
C GLU A 64 -15.65 -7.79 -0.31
N ALA A 65 -15.48 -6.53 -0.76
CA ALA A 65 -16.36 -5.40 -0.45
C ALA A 65 -17.49 -5.20 -1.46
#